data_AF-A0A9D3TIZ8-F1
#
_entry.id   AF-A0A9D3TIZ8-F1
#
_cell.length_a   1.000
_cell.length_b   1.000
_cell.length_c   1.000
_cell.angle_alpha   90.00
_cell.angle_beta   90.00
_cell.angle_gamma   90.00
#
_symmetry.space_group_name_H-M   'P 1'
#
loop_
_entity.id
_entity.type
_entity.pdbx_description
1 polymer ?
#
loop_
_entity_poly.entity_id
_entity_poly.type
_entity_poly.pdbx_seq_one_letter_code
_entity_poly.pdbx_strand_id
1 'polypeptide(L)'
;MGNRGMEDLIPLINKLQDAFSSIGQSCNLDLPQIAVVGGQSAGKSSVLENFVGRDFLPRGSGIVTRRPLILQLVNSKAEYAEFLHCKGRKFVDFDEVRAEIEAETDRITGSNKGISPIPINLRVYSPHVLNLTLIDLPG
;
A
#
# COMPACT_ATOMS: atom_id res chain seq x y z
N MET A 1 -15.29 7.09 -2.87
CA MET A 1 -15.26 8.39 -2.17
C MET A 1 -13.87 8.53 -1.57
N GLY A 2 -13.13 9.58 -1.92
CA GLY A 2 -11.73 9.78 -1.48
C GLY A 2 -11.63 10.10 0.02
N ASN A 3 -10.44 9.87 0.57
CA ASN A 3 -10.15 10.06 1.99
C ASN A 3 -9.91 11.55 2.27
N ARG A 4 -10.99 12.33 2.46
CA ARG A 4 -10.94 13.80 2.65
C ARG A 4 -9.91 14.25 3.69
N GLY A 5 -9.80 13.51 4.79
CA GLY A 5 -8.81 13.83 5.83
C GLY A 5 -7.36 13.74 5.33
N MET A 6 -7.06 12.82 4.41
CA MET A 6 -5.74 12.72 3.77
C MET A 6 -5.55 13.83 2.73
N GLU A 7 -6.57 14.13 1.93
CA GLU A 7 -6.56 15.23 0.95
C GLU A 7 -6.30 16.59 1.62
N ASP A 8 -6.82 16.81 2.83
CA ASP A 8 -6.59 18.03 3.62
C ASP A 8 -5.20 18.05 4.28
N LEU A 9 -4.66 16.88 4.65
CA LEU A 9 -3.35 16.76 5.30
C LEU A 9 -2.19 16.90 4.31
N ILE A 10 -2.36 16.48 3.07
CA ILE A 10 -1.31 16.55 2.02
C ILE A 10 -0.79 17.99 1.84
N PRO A 11 -1.63 19.02 1.63
CA PRO A 11 -1.16 20.40 1.52
C PRO A 11 -0.44 20.90 2.77
N LEU A 12 -0.86 20.48 3.96
CA LEU A 12 -0.23 20.89 5.22
C LEU A 12 1.17 20.29 5.37
N ILE A 13 1.30 18.99 5.11
CA ILE A 13 2.58 18.27 5.16
C ILE A 13 3.53 18.80 4.09
N ASN A 14 3.04 19.03 2.86
CA ASN A 14 3.86 19.60 1.80
C ASN A 14 4.34 21.02 2.15
N LYS A 15 3.49 21.89 2.73
CA LYS A 15 3.91 23.22 3.20
C LYS A 15 4.97 23.15 4.29
N LEU A 16 4.85 22.21 5.22
CA LEU A 16 5.87 21.97 6.24
C LEU A 16 7.19 21.54 5.60
N GLN A 17 7.16 20.57 4.68
CA GLN A 17 8.34 20.12 3.94
C GLN A 17 9.01 21.26 3.16
N ASP A 18 8.22 22.11 2.49
CA ASP A 18 8.71 23.28 1.76
C ASP A 18 9.35 24.30 2.72
N ALA A 19 8.73 24.56 3.87
CA ALA A 19 9.26 25.46 4.89
C ALA A 19 10.60 24.96 5.44
N PHE A 20 10.71 23.67 5.78
CA PHE A 20 11.97 23.07 6.22
C PHE A 20 13.04 23.06 5.12
N SER A 21 12.66 22.80 3.88
CA SER A 21 13.58 22.83 2.74
C SER A 21 14.16 24.23 2.51
N SER A 22 13.36 25.28 2.74
CA SER A 22 13.79 26.68 2.59
C SER A 22 14.83 27.14 3.63
N ILE A 23 14.88 26.49 4.79
CA ILE A 23 15.89 26.74 5.83
C ILE A 23 17.12 25.81 5.70
N GLY A 24 17.20 25.03 4.61
CA GLY A 24 18.31 24.10 4.36
C GLY A 24 18.28 22.85 5.26
N GLN A 25 17.16 22.58 5.93
CA GLN A 25 16.98 21.37 6.72
C GLN A 25 16.15 20.35 5.93
N SER A 26 16.62 19.11 5.87
CA SER A 26 15.79 18.00 5.42
C SER A 26 14.73 17.71 6.47
N CYS A 27 13.47 17.98 6.14
CA CYS A 27 12.34 17.49 6.90
C CYS A 27 12.18 15.97 6.64
N ASN A 28 12.85 15.16 7.46
CA ASN A 28 12.48 13.77 7.63
C ASN A 28 11.29 13.72 8.58
N LEU A 29 10.09 13.97 8.03
CA LEU A 29 8.86 13.60 8.72
C LEU A 29 8.78 12.08 8.67
N ASP A 30 9.30 11.43 9.72
CA ASP A 30 9.12 10.01 9.95
C ASP A 30 7.65 9.77 10.29
N LEU A 31 6.83 9.62 9.26
CA LEU A 31 5.43 9.28 9.42
C LEU A 31 5.33 7.85 9.97
N PRO A 32 4.42 7.61 10.93
CA PRO A 32 4.31 6.31 11.58
C PRO A 32 3.92 5.23 10.57
N GLN A 33 4.49 4.04 10.75
CA GLN A 33 4.03 2.85 10.04
C GLN A 33 2.76 2.32 10.70
N ILE A 34 1.78 1.91 9.89
CA ILE A 34 0.51 1.38 10.38
C ILE A 34 0.45 -0.10 10.03
N ALA A 35 0.49 -0.96 11.05
CA ALA A 35 0.23 -2.38 10.89
C ALA A 35 -1.27 -2.65 11.07
N VAL A 36 -1.88 -3.31 10.09
CA VAL A 36 -3.28 -3.73 10.13
C VAL A 36 -3.33 -5.19 10.58
N VAL A 37 -3.91 -5.41 11.77
CA VAL A 37 -4.03 -6.72 12.41
C VAL A 37 -5.48 -6.99 12.78
N GLY A 38 -5.92 -8.23 12.60
CA GLY A 38 -7.28 -8.65 12.90
C GLY A 38 -7.59 -9.99 12.24
N GLY A 39 -8.61 -10.68 12.74
CA GLY A 39 -9.00 -12.00 12.24
C GLY A 39 -9.38 -12.01 10.75
N GLN A 40 -9.47 -13.21 10.17
CA GLN A 40 -10.05 -13.40 8.84
C GLN A 40 -11.40 -12.65 8.72
N SER A 41 -11.57 -11.91 7.61
CA SER A 41 -12.80 -11.16 7.32
C SER A 41 -13.12 -9.96 8.23
N ALA A 42 -12.17 -9.49 9.06
CA ALA A 42 -12.34 -8.28 9.89
C ALA A 42 -12.35 -6.95 9.09
N GLY A 43 -12.34 -6.99 7.75
CA GLY A 43 -12.34 -5.79 6.91
C GLY A 43 -10.98 -5.12 6.73
N LYS A 44 -9.87 -5.82 7.03
CA LYS A 44 -8.49 -5.31 6.88
C LYS A 44 -8.22 -4.73 5.49
N SER A 45 -8.56 -5.50 4.45
CA SER A 45 -8.37 -5.10 3.05
C SER A 45 -9.15 -3.82 2.73
N SER A 46 -10.39 -3.72 3.19
CA SER A 46 -11.22 -2.51 2.98
C SER A 46 -10.61 -1.26 3.62
N VAL A 47 -9.97 -1.39 4.80
CA VAL A 47 -9.28 -0.27 5.45
C VAL A 47 -8.11 0.21 4.59
N LEU A 48 -7.29 -0.72 4.09
CA LEU A 48 -6.15 -0.41 3.23
C LEU A 48 -6.58 0.23 1.90
N GLU A 49 -7.61 -0.31 1.27
CA GLU A 49 -8.18 0.22 0.02
C GLU A 49 -8.76 1.62 0.22
N ASN A 50 -9.32 1.94 1.39
CA ASN A 50 -9.77 3.28 1.73
C ASN A 50 -8.62 4.30 1.91
N PHE A 51 -7.44 3.85 2.32
CA PHE A 51 -6.25 4.72 2.36
C PHE A 51 -5.74 5.07 0.95
N VAL A 52 -5.87 4.13 0.01
CA VAL A 52 -5.43 4.34 -1.39
C VAL A 52 -6.54 4.96 -2.27
N GLY A 53 -7.81 4.74 -1.92
CA GLY A 53 -8.96 5.13 -2.74
C GLY A 53 -9.14 4.26 -4.00
N ARG A 54 -8.60 3.04 -4.01
CA ARG A 54 -8.67 2.06 -5.10
C ARG A 54 -8.85 0.66 -4.54
N ASP A 55 -9.56 -0.18 -5.28
CA ASP A 55 -9.65 -1.62 -5.00
C ASP A 55 -8.50 -2.34 -5.69
N PHE A 56 -7.59 -2.93 -4.92
CA PHE A 56 -6.41 -3.61 -5.48
C PHE A 56 -5.98 -4.82 -4.67
N LEU A 57 -6.63 -5.07 -3.53
CA LEU A 57 -6.35 -6.25 -2.75
C LEU A 57 -7.18 -7.43 -3.27
N PRO A 58 -6.64 -8.65 -3.21
CA PRO A 58 -7.39 -9.86 -3.53
C PRO A 58 -8.69 -9.92 -2.72
N ARG A 59 -9.76 -10.46 -3.31
CA ARG A 59 -11.04 -10.72 -2.63
C ARG A 59 -11.45 -12.16 -2.89
N GLY A 60 -11.81 -12.91 -1.85
CA GLY A 60 -12.20 -14.31 -2.02
C GLY A 60 -12.70 -14.98 -0.75
N SER A 61 -13.21 -16.20 -0.91
CA SER A 61 -13.59 -17.08 0.21
C SER A 61 -12.36 -17.83 0.73
N GLY A 62 -12.08 -17.74 2.03
CA GLY A 62 -10.89 -18.34 2.66
C GLY A 62 -9.85 -17.32 3.12
N ILE A 63 -8.61 -17.78 3.37
CA ILE A 63 -7.50 -16.90 3.77
C ILE A 63 -7.07 -16.09 2.53
N VAL A 64 -7.48 -14.83 2.50
CA VAL A 64 -7.20 -13.90 1.40
C VAL A 64 -5.74 -13.43 1.45
N THR A 65 -5.28 -12.96 2.61
CA THR A 65 -3.90 -12.54 2.84
C THR A 65 -3.08 -13.73 3.35
N ARG A 66 -2.39 -14.45 2.46
CA ARG A 66 -1.52 -15.60 2.83
C ARG A 66 -0.04 -15.22 3.04
N ARG A 67 0.32 -14.00 2.67
CA ARG A 67 1.66 -13.42 2.82
C ARG A 67 1.52 -12.00 3.37
N PRO A 68 2.44 -11.53 4.22
CA PRO A 68 2.47 -10.12 4.60
C PRO A 68 2.55 -9.22 3.36
N LEU A 69 1.78 -8.14 3.32
CA LEU A 69 1.87 -7.12 2.27
C LEU A 69 2.42 -5.84 2.89
N ILE A 70 3.60 -5.42 2.45
CA ILE A 70 4.19 -4.14 2.80
C ILE A 70 3.80 -3.16 1.68
N LEU A 71 2.85 -2.29 1.99
CA LEU A 71 2.31 -1.28 1.09
C LEU A 71 2.92 0.08 1.43
N GLN A 72 3.75 0.58 0.53
CA GLN A 72 4.37 1.90 0.63
C GLN A 72 3.62 2.88 -0.25
N LEU A 73 2.92 3.82 0.36
CA LEU A 73 2.29 4.94 -0.32
C LEU A 73 3.32 6.05 -0.49
N VAL A 74 3.40 6.60 -1.70
CA VAL A 74 4.33 7.68 -2.05
C VAL A 74 3.54 8.77 -2.75
N ASN A 75 3.59 9.98 -2.19
CA ASN A 75 2.98 11.15 -2.83
C ASN A 75 3.74 11.44 -4.14
N SER A 76 3.03 11.44 -5.26
CA SER A 76 3.61 11.72 -6.57
C SER A 76 2.58 12.33 -7.51
N LYS A 77 3.03 13.09 -8.51
CA LYS A 77 2.13 13.63 -9.55
C LYS A 77 1.58 12.54 -10.48
N ALA A 78 2.24 11.38 -10.55
CA ALA A 78 1.82 10.25 -11.37
C ALA A 78 1.14 9.19 -10.49
N GLU A 79 0.10 8.54 -11.03
CA GLU A 79 -0.60 7.43 -10.37
C GLU A 79 -0.18 6.10 -11.00
N TYR A 80 0.51 5.25 -10.24
CA TYR A 80 0.92 3.91 -10.65
C TYR A 80 1.41 3.09 -9.45
N ALA A 81 1.48 1.78 -9.63
CA ALA A 81 2.05 0.83 -8.68
C ALA A 81 3.33 0.17 -9.22
N GLU A 82 4.22 -0.24 -8.33
CA GLU A 82 5.42 -1.02 -8.65
C GLU A 82 5.68 -2.05 -7.56
N PHE A 83 5.94 -3.29 -7.97
CA PHE A 83 6.34 -4.35 -7.06
C PHE A 83 7.86 -4.49 -7.01
N LEU A 84 8.40 -4.77 -5.82
CA LEU A 84 9.85 -4.97 -5.65
C LEU A 84 10.38 -6.16 -6.45
N HIS A 85 9.56 -7.20 -6.68
CA HIS A 85 9.92 -8.37 -7.48
C HIS A 85 9.77 -8.15 -8.99
N CYS A 86 9.10 -7.07 -9.42
CA CYS A 86 8.89 -6.68 -10.81
C CYS A 86 9.49 -5.29 -11.10
N LYS A 87 10.77 -5.08 -10.72
CA LYS A 87 11.44 -3.78 -10.84
C LYS A 87 11.34 -3.21 -12.26
N GLY A 88 10.93 -1.94 -12.35
CA GLY A 88 10.80 -1.21 -13.60
C GLY A 88 9.47 -1.42 -14.34
N ARG A 89 8.62 -2.37 -13.92
CA ARG A 89 7.25 -2.49 -14.44
C ARG A 89 6.32 -1.59 -13.64
N LYS A 90 5.69 -0.63 -14.33
CA LYS A 90 4.67 0.25 -13.75
C LYS A 90 3.30 -0.31 -14.05
N PHE A 91 2.51 -0.53 -13.01
CA PHE A 91 1.12 -0.97 -13.09
C PHE A 91 0.24 0.27 -12.98
N VAL A 92 -0.47 0.61 -14.06
CA VAL A 92 -1.45 1.71 -14.07
C VAL A 92 -2.87 1.23 -13.80
N ASP A 93 -3.13 -0.04 -14.09
CA ASP A 93 -4.38 -0.72 -13.79
C ASP A 93 -4.25 -1.46 -12.46
N PHE A 94 -5.12 -1.14 -11.50
CA PHE A 94 -5.13 -1.76 -10.18
C PHE A 94 -5.76 -3.16 -10.17
N ASP A 95 -6.50 -3.54 -11.23
CA ASP A 95 -6.91 -4.94 -11.42
C ASP A 95 -5.69 -5.82 -11.78
N GLU A 96 -4.72 -5.28 -12.54
CA GLU A 96 -3.43 -5.98 -12.75
C GLU A 96 -2.62 -6.09 -11.46
N VAL A 97 -2.65 -5.06 -10.60
CA VAL A 97 -2.01 -5.11 -9.28
C VAL A 97 -2.61 -6.23 -8.44
N ARG A 98 -3.95 -6.36 -8.43
CA ARG A 98 -4.63 -7.44 -7.73
C ARG A 98 -4.20 -8.81 -8.25
N ALA A 99 -4.26 -9.00 -9.57
CA ALA A 99 -3.87 -10.26 -10.20
C ALA A 99 -2.41 -10.63 -9.93
N GLU A 100 -1.50 -9.65 -9.90
CA GLU A 100 -0.09 -9.85 -9.59
C GLU A 100 0.12 -10.27 -8.13
N ILE A 101 -0.61 -9.68 -7.16
CA ILE A 101 -0.56 -10.10 -5.75
C ILE A 101 -0.97 -11.57 -5.61
N GLU A 102 -2.06 -11.97 -6.29
CA GLU A 102 -2.56 -13.35 -6.27
C GLU A 102 -1.53 -14.31 -6.90
N ALA A 103 -1.04 -13.99 -8.09
CA ALA A 103 -0.06 -14.80 -8.80
C ALA A 103 1.24 -14.97 -8.02
N GLU A 104 1.76 -13.88 -7.43
CA GLU A 104 2.98 -13.90 -6.63
C GLU A 104 2.79 -14.64 -5.31
N THR A 105 1.58 -14.61 -4.74
CA THR A 105 1.24 -15.40 -3.55
C THR A 105 1.22 -16.88 -3.88
N ASP A 106 0.57 -17.29 -4.98
CA ASP A 106 0.48 -18.68 -5.41
C ASP A 106 1.83 -19.25 -5.83
N ARG A 107 2.70 -18.43 -6.44
CA ARG A 107 4.06 -18.83 -6.82
C ARG A 107 4.89 -19.30 -5.63
N ILE A 108 4.71 -18.68 -4.46
CA ILE A 108 5.49 -19.00 -3.25
C ILE A 108 4.78 -20.00 -2.33
N THR A 109 3.46 -19.90 -2.19
CA THR A 109 2.70 -20.72 -1.23
C THR A 109 2.09 -21.99 -1.85
N GLY A 110 2.09 -22.08 -3.18
CA GLY A 110 1.37 -23.12 -3.93
C GLY A 110 -0.15 -22.99 -3.78
N SER A 111 -0.89 -23.89 -4.44
CA SER A 111 -2.35 -23.88 -4.43
C SER A 111 -2.98 -24.45 -3.15
N ASN A 112 -2.18 -24.97 -2.22
CA ASN A 112 -2.64 -25.70 -1.03
C ASN A 112 -3.00 -24.78 0.17
N LYS A 113 -3.35 -23.51 -0.08
CA LYS A 113 -3.69 -22.52 0.97
C LYS A 113 -2.59 -22.33 2.02
N GLY A 114 -1.33 -22.58 1.68
CA GLY A 114 -0.19 -22.34 2.57
C GLY A 114 -0.02 -20.86 2.88
N ILE A 115 0.59 -20.55 4.02
CA ILE A 115 1.03 -19.18 4.35
C ILE A 115 2.56 -19.10 4.25
N SER A 116 3.07 -17.92 3.93
CA SER A 116 4.51 -17.67 3.92
C SER A 116 4.84 -16.37 4.64
N PRO A 117 5.89 -16.35 5.49
CA PRO A 117 6.32 -15.13 6.17
C PRO A 117 7.03 -14.14 5.22
N ILE A 118 7.31 -14.54 3.97
CA ILE A 118 8.03 -13.69 3.00
C ILE A 118 7.07 -12.60 2.49
N PRO A 119 7.36 -11.31 2.76
CA PRO A 119 6.46 -10.23 2.39
C PRO A 119 6.40 -10.00 0.87
N ILE A 120 5.28 -9.46 0.39
CA ILE A 120 5.18 -8.80 -0.91
C ILE A 120 5.38 -7.31 -0.66
N ASN A 121 6.29 -6.69 -1.40
CA ASN A 121 6.55 -5.25 -1.28
C ASN A 121 5.94 -4.54 -2.49
N LEU A 122 4.97 -3.67 -2.21
CA LEU A 122 4.22 -2.91 -3.20
C LEU A 122 4.38 -1.42 -2.90
N ARG A 123 4.79 -0.65 -3.89
CA ARG A 123 4.78 0.82 -3.85
C ARG A 123 3.64 1.34 -4.68
N VAL A 124 2.85 2.24 -4.12
CA VAL A 124 1.79 2.97 -4.83
C VAL A 124 2.15 4.44 -4.83
N TYR A 125 2.31 4.99 -6.03
CA TYR A 125 2.50 6.40 -6.28
C TYR A 125 1.14 7.00 -6.62
N SER A 126 0.74 8.08 -5.94
CA SER A 126 -0.51 8.79 -6.24
C SER A 126 -0.45 10.22 -5.68
N PRO A 127 -1.13 11.20 -6.32
CA PRO A 127 -1.22 12.55 -5.76
C PRO A 127 -2.16 12.63 -4.55
N HIS A 128 -2.96 11.59 -4.33
CA HIS A 128 -3.99 11.53 -3.30
C HIS A 128 -3.54 10.84 -2.01
N VAL A 129 -2.27 10.42 -1.92
CA VAL A 129 -1.73 9.71 -0.76
C VAL A 129 -0.60 10.47 -0.09
N LEU A 130 -0.41 10.23 1.21
CA LEU A 130 0.78 10.66 1.94
C LEU A 130 1.88 9.61 1.83
N ASN A 131 3.12 10.02 2.16
CA ASN A 131 4.23 9.09 2.31
C ASN A 131 4.03 8.21 3.55
N LEU A 132 3.40 7.05 3.41
CA LEU A 132 3.03 6.17 4.52
C LEU A 132 3.39 4.73 4.21
N THR A 133 3.72 3.94 5.23
CA THR A 133 3.86 2.49 5.09
C THR A 133 2.75 1.79 5.87
N LEU A 134 1.99 0.98 5.15
CA LEU A 134 0.92 0.13 5.67
C LEU A 134 1.39 -1.32 5.58
N ILE A 135 1.20 -2.09 6.65
CA ILE A 135 1.57 -3.51 6.68
C ILE A 135 0.29 -4.32 6.89
N ASP A 136 -0.11 -5.11 5.88
CA ASP A 136 -1.16 -6.12 6.03
C ASP A 136 -0.53 -7.43 6.47
N LEU A 137 -1.11 -8.05 7.50
CA LEU A 137 -0.68 -9.35 8.00
C LEU A 137 -1.78 -10.40 7.79
N PRO A 138 -1.42 -11.66 7.52
CA PRO A 138 -2.36 -12.77 7.56
C PRO A 138 -3.16 -12.76 8.88
N GLY A 139 -4.48 -12.88 8.77
CA GLY A 139 -5.40 -12.91 9.92
C GLY A 139 -5.96 -14.27 10.22
#